data_AF-A0A8X6S053-F1
#
_entry.id   AF-A0A8X6S053-F1
#
_cell.length_a   1.000
_cell.length_b   1.000
_cell.length_c   1.000
_cell.angle_alpha   90.00
_cell.angle_beta   90.00
_cell.angle_gamma   90.00
#
_symmetry.space_group_name_H-M   'P 1'
#
loop_
_entity.id
_entity.type
_entity.pdbx_description
1 polymer ?
#
loop_
_entity_poly.entity_id
_entity_poly.type
_entity_poly.pdbx_seq_one_letter_code
_entity_poly.pdbx_strand_id
1 'polypeptide(L)'
;MILWKDSVDGPVQTYKLNTVTYGTTCAPYLATRTIQQLARDEGEHYPLTASVTIRDIYMDDILTGPILTQAKLILQKLWVLKLEWDEPLSNPIAKEWNDFVSTLPVIQNIHVPRLVIGKGRIIIHRFADASTAAYGALLYAQSISERDVSTRLLCSKSRVAPVKPITIPRLEFCACVLLSQLLEEVLHSLTLPIQQIMLCTDSNIVLAWIQRSPEQLKTFIDNRIKIIQRLTQNCQWNHVSSNENPADLISRGLNASDISSKQLWWHGSDILREELEANPIDFERITSDSDYLKELKPANVLLTSCKFSLIDDLSKRSNNYTKLLHILSYIFRFLHNSRNPIVKRSGQLDYREVNEAELCLIKNLQASAFQKKIEFLAKNSCNSKRKGKLFSLNPFPDGNQILRVGGRLQNSDLTYSQKHPAILPADHLLTKLIINIHNRNFHLGPQVLLYCTRQ
;
A
#
# COMPACT_ATOMS: atom_id res chain seq x y z
N MET A 1 -20.67 10.51 -35.44
CA MET A 1 -21.87 11.38 -35.43
C MET A 1 -22.05 11.84 -34.00
N ILE A 2 -22.14 13.15 -33.76
CA ILE A 2 -22.33 13.73 -32.44
C ILE A 2 -23.76 14.24 -32.38
N LEU A 3 -24.52 13.85 -31.35
CA LEU A 3 -25.84 14.39 -31.08
C LEU A 3 -25.73 15.43 -29.98
N TRP A 4 -26.26 16.62 -30.21
CA TRP A 4 -26.17 17.74 -29.28
C TRP A 4 -27.54 18.36 -29.05
N LYS A 5 -27.75 18.89 -27.86
CA LYS A 5 -29.01 19.52 -27.45
C LYS A 5 -28.69 20.72 -26.56
N ASP A 6 -29.02 21.93 -27.02
CA ASP A 6 -28.72 23.17 -26.29
C ASP A 6 -29.59 23.36 -25.03
N SER A 7 -30.73 22.67 -24.94
CA SER A 7 -31.62 22.70 -23.78
C SER A 7 -32.41 21.40 -23.64
N VAL A 8 -32.94 21.14 -22.44
CA VAL A 8 -33.67 19.90 -22.12
C VAL A 8 -34.88 19.67 -23.03
N ASP A 9 -35.51 20.75 -23.51
CA ASP A 9 -36.68 20.70 -24.40
C ASP A 9 -36.39 21.11 -25.86
N GLY A 10 -35.13 21.44 -26.19
CA GLY A 10 -34.73 21.85 -27.53
C GLY A 10 -34.75 20.71 -28.57
N PRO A 11 -34.65 21.01 -29.88
CA PRO A 11 -34.47 19.98 -30.90
C PRO A 11 -33.08 19.34 -30.81
N VAL A 12 -32.97 18.04 -31.08
CA VAL A 12 -31.66 17.35 -31.16
C VAL A 12 -30.98 17.73 -32.47
N GLN A 13 -29.81 18.34 -32.37
CA GLN A 13 -28.94 18.67 -33.50
C GLN A 13 -27.95 17.54 -33.75
N THR A 14 -27.68 17.27 -35.03
CA THR A 14 -26.71 16.25 -35.45
C THR A 14 -25.50 16.91 -36.07
N TYR A 15 -24.34 16.66 -35.48
CA TYR A 15 -23.05 17.14 -35.96
C TYR A 15 -22.21 16.00 -36.53
N LYS A 16 -21.51 16.28 -37.63
CA LYS A 16 -20.51 15.39 -38.21
C LYS A 16 -19.15 16.06 -38.11
N LEU A 17 -18.16 15.27 -37.72
CA LEU A 17 -16.78 15.72 -37.70
C LEU A 17 -16.27 15.78 -39.14
N ASN A 18 -15.74 16.93 -39.54
CA ASN A 18 -15.17 17.14 -40.88
C ASN A 18 -13.68 16.75 -40.94
N THR A 19 -13.08 16.42 -39.79
CA THR A 19 -11.68 15.99 -39.66
C THR A 19 -11.62 14.56 -39.16
N VAL A 20 -10.55 13.85 -39.54
CA VAL A 20 -10.24 12.53 -38.96
C VAL A 20 -9.88 12.75 -37.49
N THR A 21 -10.70 12.23 -36.58
CA THR A 21 -10.46 12.35 -35.15
C THR A 21 -9.67 11.16 -34.62
N TYR A 22 -8.76 11.45 -33.70
CA TYR A 22 -8.02 10.44 -32.94
C TYR A 22 -8.97 9.40 -32.33
N GLY A 23 -8.59 8.12 -32.40
CA GLY A 23 -9.34 7.01 -31.81
C GLY A 23 -10.36 6.33 -32.74
N THR A 24 -10.50 6.76 -34.01
CA THR A 24 -11.27 5.99 -35.01
C THR A 24 -10.39 4.88 -35.62
N THR A 25 -10.97 3.73 -35.96
CA THR A 25 -10.22 2.56 -36.48
C THR A 25 -9.43 2.86 -37.75
N CYS A 26 -9.93 3.79 -38.59
CA CYS A 26 -9.25 4.23 -39.80
C CYS A 26 -8.24 5.36 -39.59
N ALA A 27 -8.22 6.03 -38.42
CA ALA A 27 -7.37 7.21 -38.21
C ALA A 27 -5.87 6.92 -38.37
N PRO A 28 -5.30 5.82 -37.83
CA PRO A 28 -3.88 5.53 -38.02
C PRO A 28 -3.55 5.32 -39.50
N TYR A 29 -4.33 4.49 -40.21
CA TYR A 29 -4.13 4.27 -41.65
C TYR A 29 -4.19 5.57 -42.46
N LEU A 30 -5.18 6.43 -42.19
CA LEU A 30 -5.32 7.69 -42.90
C LEU A 30 -4.20 8.67 -42.56
N ALA A 31 -3.78 8.74 -41.30
CA ALA A 31 -2.65 9.57 -40.85
C ALA A 31 -1.34 9.13 -41.52
N THR A 32 -1.00 7.84 -41.43
CA THR A 32 0.17 7.26 -42.10
C THR A 32 0.10 7.47 -43.62
N ARG A 33 -1.05 7.25 -44.25
CA ARG A 33 -1.23 7.43 -45.70
C ARG A 33 -1.06 8.89 -46.12
N THR A 34 -1.56 9.83 -45.32
CA THR A 34 -1.44 11.27 -45.57
C THR A 34 0.01 11.71 -45.45
N ILE A 35 0.71 11.27 -44.40
CA ILE A 35 2.13 11.52 -44.19
C ILE A 35 2.98 10.94 -45.34
N GLN A 36 2.69 9.71 -45.77
CA GLN A 36 3.34 9.09 -46.92
C GLN A 36 3.03 9.79 -48.24
N GLN A 37 1.81 10.32 -48.42
CA GLN A 37 1.44 11.08 -49.61
C GLN A 37 2.18 12.40 -49.65
N LEU A 38 2.20 13.12 -48.52
CA LEU A 38 2.88 14.41 -48.38
C LEU A 38 4.39 14.27 -48.62
N ALA A 39 5.01 13.19 -48.14
CA ALA A 39 6.42 12.90 -48.43
C ALA A 39 6.69 12.61 -49.92
N ARG A 40 5.71 12.11 -50.67
CA ARG A 40 5.83 11.91 -52.13
C ARG A 40 5.62 13.21 -52.89
N ASP A 41 4.63 14.00 -52.48
CA ASP A 41 4.23 15.24 -53.16
C ASP A 41 5.26 16.36 -52.93
N GLU A 42 5.74 16.51 -51.68
CA GLU A 42 6.68 17.56 -51.27
C GLU A 42 8.14 17.09 -51.26
N GLY A 43 8.38 15.84 -51.68
CA GLY A 43 9.70 15.21 -51.58
C GLY A 43 10.80 15.90 -52.37
N GLU A 44 10.45 16.61 -53.44
CA GLU A 44 11.43 17.42 -54.19
C GLU A 44 11.87 18.67 -53.41
N HIS A 45 10.98 19.26 -52.61
CA HIS A 45 11.25 20.48 -51.85
C HIS A 45 11.90 20.18 -50.50
N TYR A 46 11.58 19.03 -49.91
CA TYR A 46 12.10 18.57 -48.61
C TYR A 46 12.63 17.13 -48.68
N PRO A 47 13.68 16.84 -49.47
CA PRO A 47 14.14 15.48 -49.76
C PRO A 47 14.61 14.74 -48.50
N LEU A 48 15.20 15.47 -47.55
CA LEU A 48 15.65 14.92 -46.28
C LEU A 48 14.47 14.43 -45.44
N THR A 49 13.48 15.30 -45.22
CA THR A 49 12.27 14.98 -44.45
C THR A 49 11.49 13.84 -45.12
N ALA A 50 11.28 13.92 -46.43
CA ALA A 50 10.55 12.89 -47.17
C ALA A 50 11.20 11.50 -47.05
N SER A 51 12.52 11.42 -47.09
CA SER A 51 13.24 10.15 -46.99
C SER A 51 13.06 9.48 -45.61
N VAL A 52 13.16 10.25 -44.52
CA VAL A 52 12.93 9.79 -43.14
C VAL A 52 11.47 9.40 -42.96
N THR A 53 10.55 10.25 -43.41
CA THR A 53 9.11 10.01 -43.32
C THR A 53 8.67 8.71 -44.01
N ILE A 54 9.27 8.36 -45.15
CA ILE A 54 8.96 7.13 -45.88
C ILE A 54 9.63 5.89 -45.27
N ARG A 55 10.84 6.03 -44.71
CA ARG A 55 11.66 4.90 -44.26
C ARG A 55 11.44 4.53 -42.80
N ASP A 56 11.25 5.53 -41.95
CA ASP A 56 11.42 5.39 -40.50
C ASP A 56 10.08 5.47 -39.74
N ILE A 57 8.99 5.78 -40.43
CA ILE A 57 7.63 5.79 -39.87
C ILE A 57 6.94 4.46 -40.17
N TYR A 58 6.69 3.67 -39.13
CA TYR A 58 5.75 2.55 -39.20
C TYR A 58 4.53 2.86 -38.32
N MET A 59 3.37 3.00 -38.96
CA MET A 59 2.12 3.46 -38.37
C MET A 59 2.25 4.86 -37.74
N ASP A 60 2.58 4.96 -36.45
CA ASP A 60 2.75 6.20 -35.67
C ASP A 60 4.01 6.20 -34.76
N ASP A 61 4.81 5.11 -34.76
CA ASP A 61 5.92 4.94 -33.83
C ASP A 61 7.28 5.19 -34.48
N ILE A 62 8.11 5.97 -33.79
CA ILE A 62 9.47 6.34 -34.19
C ILE A 62 10.46 5.51 -33.35
N LEU A 63 11.30 4.70 -34.01
CA LEU A 63 12.31 3.86 -33.34
C LEU A 63 13.45 4.67 -32.70
N THR A 64 13.55 5.96 -33.01
CA THR A 64 14.41 6.94 -32.33
C THR A 64 13.68 7.68 -31.20
N GLY A 65 12.85 6.95 -30.44
CA GLY A 65 12.05 7.46 -29.32
C GLY A 65 12.78 8.41 -28.34
N PRO A 66 14.05 8.18 -27.94
CA PRO A 66 14.82 9.09 -27.11
C PRO A 66 14.98 10.51 -27.68
N ILE A 67 15.17 10.64 -29.00
CA ILE A 67 15.24 11.94 -29.68
C ILE A 67 13.89 12.65 -29.58
N LEU A 68 12.82 11.89 -29.81
CA LEU A 68 11.47 12.43 -29.70
C LEU A 68 11.13 12.86 -28.26
N THR A 69 11.59 12.12 -27.25
CA THR A 69 11.46 12.53 -25.85
C THR A 69 12.11 13.90 -25.63
N GLN A 70 13.32 14.12 -26.15
CA GLN A 70 14.00 15.42 -26.04
C GLN A 70 13.17 16.56 -26.65
N ALA A 71 12.60 16.36 -27.84
CA ALA A 71 11.70 17.34 -28.45
C ALA A 71 10.45 17.61 -27.61
N LYS A 72 9.82 16.55 -27.06
CA LYS A 72 8.64 16.68 -26.18
C LYS A 72 8.97 17.44 -24.89
N LEU A 73 10.18 17.30 -24.34
CA LEU A 73 10.62 18.03 -23.16
C LEU A 73 10.77 19.53 -23.44
N ILE A 74 11.36 19.90 -24.58
CA ILE A 74 11.42 21.31 -25.01
C ILE A 74 10.01 21.88 -25.16
N LEU A 75 9.10 21.12 -25.80
CA LEU A 75 7.70 21.54 -25.96
C LEU A 75 6.99 21.76 -24.61
N GLN A 76 7.21 20.89 -23.62
CA GLN A 76 6.64 21.08 -22.29
C GLN A 76 7.14 22.38 -21.63
N LYS A 77 8.43 22.73 -21.80
CA LYS A 77 8.97 24.00 -21.28
C LYS A 77 8.25 25.20 -21.87
N LEU A 78 7.95 25.17 -23.17
CA LEU A 78 7.19 26.23 -23.84
C LEU A 78 5.77 26.39 -23.26
N TRP A 79 5.08 25.27 -22.99
CA TRP A 79 3.75 25.31 -22.38
C TRP A 79 3.75 25.88 -20.96
N VAL A 80 4.81 25.62 -20.19
CA VAL A 80 4.97 26.19 -18.84
C VAL A 80 5.16 27.71 -18.91
N LEU A 81 5.85 28.21 -19.94
CA LEU A 81 6.05 29.64 -20.16
C LEU A 81 4.80 30.38 -20.65
N LYS A 82 3.80 29.65 -21.17
CA LYS A 82 2.54 30.21 -21.68
C LYS A 82 2.74 31.32 -22.73
N LEU A 83 3.66 31.07 -23.66
CA LEU A 83 3.94 31.98 -24.77
C LEU A 83 2.75 32.01 -25.74
N GLU A 84 2.50 33.18 -26.33
CA GLU A 84 1.59 33.32 -27.47
C GLU A 84 2.27 32.83 -28.76
N TRP A 85 1.47 32.57 -29.82
CA TRP A 85 1.99 31.94 -31.04
C TRP A 85 3.03 32.82 -31.78
N ASP A 86 2.88 34.14 -31.75
CA ASP A 86 3.82 35.05 -32.41
C ASP A 86 4.94 35.57 -31.48
N GLU A 87 4.98 35.09 -30.23
CA GLU A 87 5.94 35.56 -29.24
C GLU A 87 7.34 34.94 -29.46
N PRO A 88 8.41 35.75 -29.53
CA PRO A 88 9.75 35.22 -29.75
C PRO A 88 10.23 34.42 -28.54
N LEU A 89 10.88 33.27 -28.81
CA LEU A 89 11.50 32.45 -27.77
C LEU A 89 12.64 33.21 -27.08
N SER A 90 12.72 33.07 -25.75
CA SER A 90 13.89 33.56 -25.01
C SER A 90 15.19 32.90 -25.51
N ASN A 91 16.29 33.67 -25.50
CA ASN A 91 17.62 33.21 -25.93
C ASN A 91 18.03 31.80 -25.43
N PRO A 92 17.83 31.41 -24.15
CA PRO A 92 18.24 30.07 -23.70
C PRO A 92 17.46 28.94 -24.36
N ILE A 93 16.15 29.10 -24.58
CA ILE A 93 15.31 28.06 -25.18
C ILE A 93 15.49 28.04 -26.70
N ALA A 94 15.59 29.22 -27.32
CA ALA A 94 15.92 29.31 -28.74
C ALA A 94 17.26 28.63 -29.04
N LYS A 95 18.27 28.83 -28.18
CA LYS A 95 19.55 28.14 -28.30
C LYS A 95 19.41 26.63 -28.11
N GLU A 96 18.73 26.17 -27.06
CA GLU A 96 18.49 24.74 -26.83
C GLU A 96 17.78 24.06 -28.03
N TRP A 97 16.78 24.72 -28.59
CA TRP A 97 16.07 24.25 -29.78
C TRP A 97 16.98 24.21 -31.02
N ASN A 98 17.74 25.27 -31.29
CA ASN A 98 18.65 25.32 -32.43
C ASN A 98 19.76 24.27 -32.30
N ASP A 99 20.33 24.10 -31.11
CA ASP A 99 21.32 23.06 -30.80
C ASP A 99 20.71 21.67 -31.07
N PHE A 100 19.49 21.39 -30.59
CA PHE A 100 18.78 20.14 -30.85
C PHE A 100 18.55 19.91 -32.36
N VAL A 101 17.99 20.89 -33.07
CA VAL A 101 17.71 20.82 -34.52
C VAL A 101 18.98 20.57 -35.32
N SER A 102 20.11 21.18 -34.93
CA SER A 102 21.40 20.99 -35.59
C SER A 102 21.90 19.53 -35.56
N THR A 103 21.44 18.73 -34.60
CA THR A 103 21.82 17.30 -34.49
C THR A 103 20.96 16.38 -35.36
N LEU A 104 19.75 16.80 -35.75
CA LEU A 104 18.78 15.97 -36.47
C LEU A 104 19.26 15.42 -37.84
N PRO A 105 20.12 16.10 -38.63
CA PRO A 105 20.60 15.56 -39.91
C PRO A 105 21.26 14.18 -39.78
N VAL A 106 21.86 13.86 -38.62
CA VAL A 106 22.51 12.56 -38.36
C VAL A 106 21.52 11.40 -38.44
N ILE A 107 20.22 11.64 -38.22
CA ILE A 107 19.17 10.60 -38.28
C ILE A 107 19.14 9.91 -39.65
N GLN A 108 19.48 10.63 -40.72
CA GLN A 108 19.50 10.08 -42.09
C GLN A 108 20.46 8.91 -42.27
N ASN A 109 21.48 8.83 -41.41
CA ASN A 109 22.49 7.78 -41.42
C ASN A 109 22.10 6.58 -40.55
N ILE A 110 20.97 6.65 -39.84
CA ILE A 110 20.47 5.54 -39.04
C ILE A 110 19.75 4.57 -39.98
N HIS A 111 20.23 3.33 -40.02
CA HIS A 111 19.63 2.28 -40.82
C HIS A 111 19.12 1.16 -39.92
N VAL A 112 17.79 1.03 -39.85
CA VAL A 112 17.15 -0.03 -39.09
C VAL A 112 16.72 -1.16 -40.03
N PRO A 113 17.14 -2.42 -39.79
CA PRO A 113 16.67 -3.56 -40.56
C PRO A 113 15.14 -3.73 -40.47
N ARG A 114 14.45 -3.79 -41.62
CA ARG A 114 13.00 -4.03 -41.67
C ARG A 114 12.58 -5.39 -41.11
N LEU A 115 13.43 -6.40 -41.26
CA LEU A 115 13.20 -7.71 -40.68
C LEU A 115 13.63 -7.70 -39.21
N VAL A 116 12.68 -7.40 -38.33
CA VAL A 116 12.93 -7.35 -36.88
C VAL A 116 12.94 -8.76 -36.28
N ILE A 117 11.94 -9.57 -36.63
CA ILE A 117 11.73 -10.93 -36.12
C ILE A 117 12.21 -11.95 -37.14
N GLY A 118 13.20 -12.76 -36.75
CA GLY A 118 13.77 -13.85 -37.55
C GLY A 118 13.02 -15.18 -37.40
N LYS A 119 13.66 -16.26 -37.83
CA LYS A 119 13.15 -17.63 -37.68
C LYS A 119 13.59 -18.23 -36.34
N GLY A 120 12.87 -19.24 -35.87
CA GLY A 120 13.19 -20.01 -34.67
C GLY A 120 12.32 -19.66 -33.47
N ARG A 121 12.87 -19.80 -32.26
CA ARG A 121 12.20 -19.45 -31.00
C ARG A 121 12.23 -17.93 -30.83
N ILE A 122 11.07 -17.34 -30.57
CA ILE A 122 10.87 -15.91 -30.38
C ILE A 122 10.67 -15.62 -28.89
N ILE A 123 11.50 -14.72 -28.36
CA ILE A 123 11.39 -14.20 -27.01
C ILE A 123 11.21 -12.69 -27.11
N ILE A 124 10.23 -12.15 -26.39
CA ILE A 124 9.98 -10.70 -26.37
C ILE A 124 10.43 -10.16 -25.01
N HIS A 125 11.46 -9.32 -25.03
CA HIS A 125 12.03 -8.64 -23.86
C HIS A 125 11.50 -7.22 -23.75
N ARG A 126 11.22 -6.77 -22.54
CA ARG A 126 10.53 -5.50 -22.29
C ARG A 126 11.15 -4.75 -21.14
N PHE A 127 11.30 -3.45 -21.33
CA PHE A 127 11.95 -2.60 -20.34
C PHE A 127 11.09 -1.36 -20.07
N ALA A 128 10.91 -1.04 -18.80
CA ALA A 128 10.28 0.18 -18.32
C ALA A 128 11.24 0.95 -17.43
N ASP A 129 11.24 2.26 -17.59
CA ASP A 129 11.97 3.18 -16.71
C ASP A 129 11.33 4.57 -16.66
N ALA A 130 11.65 5.32 -15.62
CA ALA A 130 11.27 6.70 -15.50
C ALA A 130 12.36 7.60 -14.89
N SER A 131 12.42 8.82 -15.42
CA SER A 131 13.11 9.95 -14.80
C SER A 131 12.09 10.98 -14.30
N THR A 132 12.58 12.04 -13.65
CA THR A 132 11.75 13.20 -13.29
C THR A 132 11.24 13.97 -14.51
N ALA A 133 11.84 13.78 -15.69
CA ALA A 133 11.49 14.47 -16.92
C ALA A 133 10.45 13.71 -17.75
N ALA A 134 10.62 12.39 -17.91
CA ALA A 134 9.72 11.55 -18.68
C ALA A 134 9.79 10.09 -18.20
N TYR A 135 8.82 9.29 -18.61
CA TYR A 135 8.82 7.85 -18.41
C TYR A 135 8.57 7.14 -19.74
N GLY A 136 9.15 5.95 -19.89
CA GLY A 136 9.18 5.27 -21.16
C GLY A 136 9.19 3.77 -21.03
N ALA A 137 8.83 3.12 -22.12
CA ALA A 137 8.75 1.69 -22.26
C ALA A 137 9.24 1.28 -23.66
N LEU A 138 9.90 0.13 -23.76
CA LEU A 138 10.32 -0.41 -25.05
C LEU A 138 10.33 -1.93 -25.08
N LEU A 139 10.30 -2.48 -26.29
CA LEU A 139 10.22 -3.91 -26.55
C LEU A 139 11.31 -4.32 -27.54
N TYR A 140 12.03 -5.40 -27.23
CA TYR A 140 12.87 -6.11 -28.17
C TYR A 140 12.23 -7.43 -28.57
N ALA A 141 12.47 -7.83 -29.82
CA ALA A 141 12.26 -9.19 -30.24
C ALA A 141 13.62 -9.88 -30.39
N GLN A 142 13.77 -11.00 -29.69
CA GLN A 142 14.90 -11.90 -29.81
C GLN A 142 14.47 -13.15 -30.57
N SER A 143 15.20 -13.46 -31.64
CA SER A 143 15.00 -14.66 -32.44
C SER A 143 16.19 -15.58 -32.24
N ILE A 144 15.93 -16.78 -31.72
CA ILE A 144 16.91 -17.81 -31.40
C ILE A 144 16.74 -18.95 -32.40
N SER A 145 17.76 -19.16 -33.21
CA SER A 145 17.90 -20.30 -34.12
C SER A 145 19.11 -21.15 -33.71
N GLU A 146 19.26 -22.34 -34.28
CA GLU A 146 20.39 -23.24 -33.95
C GLU A 146 21.77 -22.63 -34.21
N ARG A 147 21.87 -21.62 -35.09
CA ARG A 147 23.14 -21.03 -35.53
C ARG A 147 23.30 -19.56 -35.18
N ASP A 148 22.22 -18.87 -34.82
CA ASP A 148 22.23 -17.42 -34.64
C ASP A 148 21.17 -16.95 -33.62
N VAL A 149 21.56 -15.96 -32.81
CA VAL A 149 20.72 -15.25 -31.85
C VAL A 149 20.75 -13.77 -32.21
N SER A 150 19.60 -13.23 -32.60
CA SER A 150 19.49 -11.81 -32.95
C SER A 150 18.44 -11.12 -32.08
N THR A 151 18.81 -9.99 -31.48
CA THR A 151 17.94 -9.13 -30.70
C THR A 151 17.80 -7.79 -31.42
N ARG A 152 16.56 -7.36 -31.67
CA ARG A 152 16.26 -6.10 -32.37
C ARG A 152 15.11 -5.36 -31.70
N LEU A 153 15.22 -4.04 -31.65
CA LEU A 153 14.17 -3.16 -31.13
C LEU A 153 12.91 -3.27 -32.00
N LEU A 154 11.77 -3.52 -31.37
CA LEU A 154 10.48 -3.67 -32.04
C LEU A 154 9.69 -2.37 -32.03
N CYS A 155 9.53 -1.77 -30.84
CA CYS A 155 8.88 -0.47 -30.67
C CYS A 155 9.27 0.15 -29.32
N SER A 156 8.99 1.44 -29.18
CA SER A 156 9.21 2.19 -27.95
C SER A 156 8.19 3.30 -27.81
N LYS A 157 7.82 3.66 -26.57
CA LYS A 157 6.82 4.68 -26.28
C LYS A 157 7.26 5.50 -25.07
N SER A 158 7.12 6.82 -25.17
CA SER A 158 7.46 7.76 -24.10
C SER A 158 6.32 8.71 -23.78
N ARG A 159 6.24 9.10 -22.51
CA ARG A 159 5.36 10.15 -22.00
C ARG A 159 6.14 11.10 -21.12
N VAL A 160 5.94 12.39 -21.32
CA VAL A 160 6.54 13.42 -20.48
C VAL A 160 5.92 13.36 -19.09
N ALA A 161 6.75 13.52 -18.06
CA ALA A 161 6.30 13.54 -16.68
C ALA A 161 5.34 14.73 -16.45
N PRO A 162 4.35 14.61 -15.56
CA PRO A 162 3.44 15.72 -15.28
C PRO A 162 4.20 16.93 -14.74
N VAL A 163 3.78 18.14 -15.15
CA VAL A 163 4.35 19.41 -14.63
C VAL A 163 4.22 19.50 -13.10
N LYS A 164 3.11 18.97 -12.56
CA LYS A 164 2.98 18.81 -11.11
C LYS A 164 3.83 17.62 -10.66
N PRO A 165 4.85 17.83 -9.81
CA PRO A 165 5.78 16.78 -9.45
C PRO A 165 5.07 15.64 -8.73
N ILE A 166 5.43 14.42 -9.13
CA ILE A 166 5.08 13.17 -8.45
C ILE A 166 6.38 12.43 -8.14
N THR A 167 6.34 11.48 -7.20
CA THR A 167 7.54 10.75 -6.77
C THR A 167 8.10 9.87 -7.88
N ILE A 168 9.42 9.64 -7.88
CA ILE A 168 10.10 8.78 -8.86
C ILE A 168 9.48 7.37 -8.88
N PRO A 169 9.22 6.69 -7.74
CA PRO A 169 8.54 5.40 -7.76
C PRO A 169 7.16 5.40 -8.44
N ARG A 170 6.40 6.50 -8.33
CA ARG A 170 5.12 6.63 -9.05
C ARG A 170 5.31 6.81 -10.56
N LEU A 171 6.39 7.46 -10.98
CA LEU A 171 6.74 7.61 -12.41
C LEU A 171 7.22 6.28 -12.98
N GLU A 172 8.11 5.56 -12.29
CA GLU A 172 8.56 4.21 -12.66
C GLU A 172 7.36 3.26 -12.75
N PHE A 173 6.42 3.38 -11.80
CA PHE A 173 5.17 2.63 -11.85
C PHE A 173 4.31 2.98 -13.07
N CYS A 174 4.25 4.26 -13.46
CA CYS A 174 3.58 4.67 -14.70
C CYS A 174 4.28 4.12 -15.95
N ALA A 175 5.62 3.99 -15.94
CA ALA A 175 6.37 3.33 -17.01
C ALA A 175 5.96 1.86 -17.15
N CYS A 176 5.80 1.15 -16.03
CA CYS A 176 5.35 -0.26 -16.03
C CYS A 176 3.91 -0.42 -16.55
N VAL A 177 3.01 0.51 -16.23
CA VAL A 177 1.67 0.55 -16.83
C VAL A 177 1.74 0.77 -18.34
N LEU A 178 2.56 1.74 -18.79
CA LEU A 178 2.76 2.03 -20.21
C LEU A 178 3.31 0.81 -20.96
N LEU A 179 4.28 0.11 -20.36
CA LEU A 179 4.85 -1.11 -20.92
C LEU A 179 3.82 -2.24 -21.05
N SER A 180 2.96 -2.41 -20.03
CA SER A 180 1.92 -3.44 -20.05
C SER A 180 0.88 -3.19 -21.16
N GLN A 181 0.50 -1.94 -21.38
CA GLN A 181 -0.42 -1.54 -22.45
C GLN A 181 0.21 -1.69 -23.84
N LEU A 182 1.46 -1.22 -23.99
CA LEU A 182 2.20 -1.34 -25.24
C LEU A 182 2.41 -2.81 -25.63
N LEU A 183 2.71 -3.66 -24.65
CA LEU A 183 2.79 -5.09 -24.86
C LEU A 183 1.47 -5.66 -25.39
N GLU A 184 0.34 -5.32 -24.76
CA GLU A 184 -0.97 -5.80 -25.20
C GLU A 184 -1.22 -5.41 -26.67
N GLU A 185 -0.96 -4.15 -27.05
CA GLU A 185 -1.08 -3.66 -28.44
C GLU A 185 -0.21 -4.49 -29.42
N VAL A 186 1.04 -4.79 -29.02
CA VAL A 186 1.99 -5.56 -29.84
C VAL A 186 1.56 -7.02 -29.96
N LEU A 187 1.15 -7.67 -28.89
CA LEU A 187 0.72 -9.07 -28.91
C LEU A 187 -0.52 -9.28 -29.79
N HIS A 188 -1.46 -8.33 -29.78
CA HIS A 188 -2.62 -8.38 -30.69
C HIS A 188 -2.22 -8.22 -32.17
N SER A 189 -1.13 -7.49 -32.43
CA SER A 189 -0.65 -7.22 -33.79
C SER A 189 0.28 -8.32 -34.33
N LEU A 190 0.95 -9.06 -33.45
CA LEU A 190 1.85 -10.15 -33.82
C LEU A 190 1.06 -11.45 -34.05
N THR A 191 1.11 -11.98 -35.27
CA THR A 191 0.51 -13.27 -35.63
C THR A 191 1.44 -14.46 -35.43
N LEU A 192 2.61 -14.24 -34.80
CA LEU A 192 3.66 -15.24 -34.63
C LEU A 192 3.57 -15.91 -33.25
N PRO A 193 3.92 -17.21 -33.13
CA PRO A 193 3.97 -17.87 -31.83
C PRO A 193 5.14 -17.32 -31.00
N ILE A 194 4.82 -16.72 -29.85
CA ILE A 194 5.79 -16.19 -28.90
C ILE A 194 5.97 -17.22 -27.78
N GLN A 195 7.19 -17.71 -27.58
CA GLN A 195 7.47 -18.77 -26.62
C GLN A 195 7.68 -18.22 -25.21
N GLN A 196 8.26 -17.03 -25.09
CA GLN A 196 8.55 -16.44 -23.80
C GLN A 196 8.44 -14.93 -23.79
N ILE A 197 8.06 -14.46 -22.62
CA ILE A 197 7.70 -13.09 -22.35
C ILE A 197 8.40 -12.65 -21.07
N MET A 198 9.23 -11.61 -21.16
CA MET A 198 9.97 -11.08 -20.01
C MET A 198 9.73 -9.59 -19.85
N LEU A 199 9.36 -9.17 -18.64
CA LEU A 199 9.10 -7.77 -18.26
C LEU A 199 10.16 -7.34 -17.24
N CYS A 200 10.85 -6.22 -17.49
CA CYS A 200 11.94 -5.75 -16.65
C CYS A 200 11.75 -4.30 -16.21
N THR A 201 12.13 -4.02 -14.97
CA THR A 201 12.33 -2.66 -14.40
C THR A 201 13.46 -2.74 -13.37
N ASP A 202 14.16 -1.64 -13.16
CA ASP A 202 15.20 -1.49 -12.13
C ASP A 202 14.62 -1.00 -10.78
N SER A 203 13.32 -0.76 -10.71
CA SER A 203 12.66 -0.31 -9.48
C SER A 203 12.17 -1.46 -8.61
N ASN A 204 12.91 -1.75 -7.53
CA ASN A 204 12.51 -2.72 -6.52
C ASN A 204 11.19 -2.35 -5.81
N ILE A 205 10.92 -1.06 -5.59
CA ILE A 205 9.67 -0.58 -4.98
C ILE A 205 8.48 -0.94 -5.87
N VAL A 206 8.61 -0.71 -7.18
CA VAL A 206 7.57 -1.04 -8.16
C VAL A 206 7.33 -2.55 -8.24
N LEU A 207 8.39 -3.36 -8.28
CA LEU A 207 8.25 -4.82 -8.27
C LEU A 207 7.52 -5.31 -7.02
N ALA A 208 7.86 -4.75 -5.84
CA ALA A 208 7.17 -5.07 -4.60
C ALA A 208 5.69 -4.64 -4.60
N TRP A 209 5.35 -3.51 -5.23
CA TRP A 209 3.95 -3.11 -5.42
C TRP A 209 3.19 -4.05 -6.35
N ILE A 210 3.77 -4.45 -7.49
CA ILE A 210 3.13 -5.35 -8.47
C ILE A 210 2.75 -6.70 -7.85
N GLN A 211 3.58 -7.22 -6.94
CA GLN A 211 3.35 -8.49 -6.24
C GLN A 211 2.33 -8.40 -5.09
N ARG A 212 1.84 -7.20 -4.75
CA ARG A 212 0.94 -6.98 -3.61
C ARG A 212 -0.53 -6.93 -4.03
N SER A 213 -1.42 -7.16 -3.06
CA SER A 213 -2.87 -7.00 -3.24
C SER A 213 -3.22 -5.52 -3.45
N PRO A 214 -3.95 -5.14 -4.53
CA PRO A 214 -4.31 -3.74 -4.82
C PRO A 214 -5.05 -3.04 -3.67
N GLU A 215 -5.84 -3.78 -2.90
CA GLU A 215 -6.70 -3.26 -1.83
C GLU A 215 -5.88 -2.66 -0.68
N GLN A 216 -4.62 -3.07 -0.52
CA GLN A 216 -3.73 -2.59 0.54
C GLN A 216 -3.04 -1.26 0.19
N LEU A 217 -3.09 -0.84 -1.08
CA LEU A 217 -2.39 0.33 -1.61
C LEU A 217 -3.37 1.48 -1.86
N LYS A 218 -2.87 2.72 -1.84
CA LYS A 218 -3.65 3.92 -2.12
C LYS A 218 -4.17 3.91 -3.56
N THR A 219 -5.25 4.65 -3.79
CA THR A 219 -6.05 4.65 -5.03
C THR A 219 -5.23 4.86 -6.30
N PHE A 220 -4.18 5.69 -6.26
CA PHE A 220 -3.29 5.93 -7.41
C PHE A 220 -2.60 4.65 -7.89
N ILE A 221 -2.06 3.87 -6.94
CA ILE A 221 -1.35 2.62 -7.19
C ILE A 221 -2.34 1.49 -7.41
N ASP A 222 -3.35 1.35 -6.55
CA ASP A 222 -4.43 0.33 -6.62
C ASP A 222 -5.04 0.20 -8.04
N ASN A 223 -5.53 1.32 -8.59
CA ASN A 223 -6.18 1.32 -9.91
C ASN A 223 -5.24 0.89 -11.05
N ARG A 224 -3.93 1.17 -10.92
CA ARG A 224 -2.92 0.89 -11.94
C ARG A 224 -2.34 -0.52 -11.80
N ILE A 225 -2.20 -1.05 -10.57
CA ILE A 225 -1.85 -2.46 -10.35
C ILE A 225 -2.86 -3.36 -11.01
N LYS A 226 -4.16 -3.06 -10.86
CA LYS A 226 -5.24 -3.81 -11.53
C LYS A 226 -5.04 -3.89 -13.03
N ILE A 227 -4.55 -2.82 -13.67
CA ILE A 227 -4.22 -2.83 -15.11
C ILE A 227 -3.04 -3.76 -15.37
N ILE A 228 -1.92 -3.59 -14.65
CA ILE A 228 -0.72 -4.41 -14.84
C ILE A 228 -1.05 -5.89 -14.63
N GLN A 229 -1.61 -6.27 -13.47
CA GLN A 229 -1.93 -7.66 -13.14
C GLN A 229 -2.90 -8.30 -14.15
N ARG A 230 -3.87 -7.53 -14.68
CA ARG A 230 -4.77 -8.01 -15.73
C ARG A 230 -4.04 -8.26 -17.05
N LEU A 231 -3.19 -7.33 -17.48
CA LEU A 231 -2.50 -7.40 -18.78
C LEU A 231 -1.29 -8.35 -18.77
N THR A 232 -0.69 -8.58 -17.60
CA THR A 232 0.55 -9.34 -17.45
C THR A 232 0.36 -10.61 -16.62
N GLN A 233 -0.86 -11.17 -16.53
CA GLN A 233 -1.19 -12.32 -15.67
C GLN A 233 -0.29 -13.55 -15.93
N ASN A 234 0.11 -13.76 -17.19
CA ASN A 234 0.95 -14.88 -17.60
C ASN A 234 2.41 -14.48 -17.86
N CYS A 235 2.85 -13.34 -17.31
CA CYS A 235 4.16 -12.78 -17.55
C CYS A 235 4.91 -12.64 -16.23
N GLN A 236 6.23 -12.85 -16.27
CA GLN A 236 7.08 -12.65 -15.11
C GLN A 236 7.74 -11.25 -15.15
N TRP A 237 7.65 -10.55 -14.03
CA TRP A 237 8.35 -9.29 -13.78
C TRP A 237 9.68 -9.55 -13.09
N ASN A 238 10.76 -9.04 -13.68
CA ASN A 238 12.13 -9.24 -13.23
C ASN A 238 12.80 -7.90 -12.93
N HIS A 239 13.75 -7.93 -12.00
CA HIS A 239 14.64 -6.80 -11.76
C HIS A 239 15.78 -6.80 -12.78
N VAL A 240 16.11 -5.63 -13.31
CA VAL A 240 17.33 -5.39 -14.12
C VAL A 240 18.17 -4.29 -13.44
N SER A 241 19.49 -4.33 -13.57
CA SER A 241 20.32 -3.22 -13.09
C SER A 241 20.12 -1.97 -13.96
N SER A 242 20.19 -0.78 -13.37
CA SER A 242 19.95 0.48 -14.11
C SER A 242 20.91 0.67 -15.30
N ASN A 243 22.16 0.20 -15.21
CA ASN A 243 23.13 0.29 -16.30
C ASN A 243 22.76 -0.59 -17.51
N GLU A 244 21.99 -1.65 -17.27
CA GLU A 244 21.55 -2.62 -18.28
C GLU A 244 20.11 -2.34 -18.72
N ASN A 245 19.49 -1.28 -18.21
CA ASN A 245 18.12 -0.89 -18.53
C ASN A 245 18.10 0.10 -19.70
N PRO A 246 17.81 -0.33 -20.95
CA PRO A 246 17.73 0.58 -22.10
C PRO A 246 16.62 1.62 -21.98
N ALA A 247 15.63 1.41 -21.09
CA ALA A 247 14.53 2.35 -20.93
C ALA A 247 14.96 3.69 -20.31
N ASP A 248 16.13 3.74 -19.65
CA ASP A 248 16.73 4.98 -19.13
C ASP A 248 16.97 6.01 -20.25
N LEU A 249 17.36 5.55 -21.45
CA LEU A 249 17.60 6.43 -22.59
C LEU A 249 16.33 7.12 -23.07
N ILE A 250 15.19 6.42 -23.09
CA ILE A 250 13.90 6.99 -23.52
C ILE A 250 13.23 7.80 -22.42
N SER A 251 13.51 7.51 -21.15
CA SER A 251 12.97 8.24 -19.99
C SER A 251 13.67 9.59 -19.77
N ARG A 252 14.91 9.74 -20.22
CA ARG A 252 15.68 11.00 -20.14
C ARG A 252 15.71 11.80 -21.44
N GLY A 253 15.66 11.11 -22.58
CA GLY A 253 15.89 11.70 -23.89
C GLY A 253 17.37 11.72 -24.27
N LEU A 254 17.63 11.80 -25.59
CA LEU A 254 18.98 11.85 -26.16
C LEU A 254 19.02 12.83 -27.33
N ASN A 255 20.20 13.39 -27.57
CA ASN A 255 20.48 14.10 -28.81
C ASN A 255 20.60 13.12 -29.98
N ALA A 256 20.28 13.59 -31.19
CA ALA A 256 20.28 12.74 -32.37
C ALA A 256 21.69 12.25 -32.76
N SER A 257 22.73 13.00 -32.43
CA SER A 257 24.12 12.61 -32.64
C SER A 257 24.51 11.34 -31.89
N ASP A 258 23.88 11.09 -30.73
CA ASP A 258 24.37 10.10 -29.78
C ASP A 258 23.72 8.74 -30.02
N ILE A 259 22.47 8.71 -30.50
CA ILE A 259 21.66 7.49 -30.58
C ILE A 259 22.29 6.41 -31.46
N SER A 260 22.97 6.79 -32.55
CA SER A 260 23.57 5.84 -33.50
C SER A 260 24.66 4.99 -32.85
N SER A 261 25.34 5.54 -31.84
CA SER A 261 26.40 4.85 -31.10
C SER A 261 25.89 3.98 -29.94
N LYS A 262 24.62 4.13 -29.53
CA LYS A 262 24.06 3.44 -28.35
C LYS A 262 23.65 2.01 -28.67
N GLN A 263 24.61 1.08 -28.55
CA GLN A 263 24.36 -0.36 -28.74
C GLN A 263 23.25 -0.89 -27.82
N LEU A 264 23.21 -0.44 -26.57
CA LEU A 264 22.18 -0.81 -25.59
C LEU A 264 20.75 -0.49 -26.09
N TRP A 265 20.56 0.57 -26.88
CA TRP A 265 19.25 0.96 -27.45
C TRP A 265 18.83 0.08 -28.63
N TRP A 266 19.77 -0.31 -29.48
CA TRP A 266 19.46 -1.03 -30.72
C TRP A 266 19.42 -2.55 -30.53
N HIS A 267 20.25 -3.07 -29.63
CA HIS A 267 20.47 -4.50 -29.45
C HIS A 267 20.08 -5.01 -28.05
N GLY A 268 19.78 -4.11 -27.11
CA GLY A 268 19.55 -4.47 -25.71
C GLY A 268 20.83 -4.88 -24.98
N SER A 269 20.66 -5.32 -23.74
CA SER A 269 21.77 -5.82 -22.90
C SER A 269 22.17 -7.24 -23.31
N ASP A 270 23.43 -7.60 -23.11
CA ASP A 270 23.91 -8.98 -23.29
C ASP A 270 23.23 -9.97 -22.32
N ILE A 271 22.72 -9.50 -21.18
CA ILE A 271 21.94 -10.30 -20.21
C ILE A 271 20.69 -10.92 -20.87
N LEU A 272 20.18 -10.32 -21.95
CA LEU A 272 19.05 -10.88 -22.72
C LEU A 272 19.37 -12.22 -23.39
N ARG A 273 20.66 -12.58 -23.51
CA ARG A 273 21.12 -13.85 -24.09
C ARG A 273 21.19 -14.98 -23.05
N GLU A 274 21.18 -14.62 -21.76
CA GLU A 274 21.18 -15.56 -20.65
C GLU A 274 19.74 -15.69 -20.10
N GLU A 275 19.36 -16.88 -19.62
CA GLU A 275 18.09 -17.01 -18.90
C GLU A 275 18.20 -16.22 -17.59
N LEU A 276 17.54 -15.06 -17.54
CA LEU A 276 17.44 -14.23 -16.34
C LEU A 276 16.81 -15.05 -15.21
N GLU A 277 17.63 -15.58 -14.31
CA GLU A 277 17.17 -16.15 -13.05
C GLU A 277 16.53 -15.04 -12.21
N ALA A 278 15.37 -15.33 -11.64
CA ALA A 278 14.65 -14.38 -10.81
C ALA A 278 15.45 -14.11 -9.54
N ASN A 279 16.14 -12.97 -9.47
CA ASN A 279 16.74 -12.53 -8.23
C ASN A 279 15.63 -12.30 -7.19
N PRO A 280 15.69 -12.94 -6.01
CA PRO A 280 14.68 -12.75 -4.99
C PRO A 280 14.68 -11.28 -4.56
N ILE A 281 13.50 -10.68 -4.60
CA ILE A 281 13.29 -9.32 -4.11
C ILE A 281 13.54 -9.31 -2.60
N ASP A 282 14.46 -8.45 -2.14
CA ASP A 282 14.70 -8.23 -0.72
C ASP A 282 13.55 -7.41 -0.10
N PHE A 283 12.49 -8.12 0.26
CA PHE A 283 11.30 -7.53 0.88
C PHE A 283 11.59 -6.88 2.23
N GLU A 284 12.59 -7.34 2.99
CA GLU A 284 12.92 -6.76 4.29
C GLU A 284 13.41 -5.32 4.13
N ARG A 285 14.31 -5.10 3.15
CA ARG A 285 14.80 -3.76 2.86
C ARG A 285 13.69 -2.84 2.32
N ILE A 286 12.84 -3.33 1.42
CA ILE A 286 11.79 -2.52 0.78
C ILE A 286 10.67 -2.16 1.77
N THR A 287 10.31 -3.07 2.68
CA THR A 287 9.25 -2.80 3.67
C THR A 287 9.65 -1.74 4.70
N SER A 288 10.94 -1.42 4.81
CA SER A 288 11.45 -0.28 5.58
C SER A 288 11.52 1.05 4.80
N ASP A 289 11.33 1.02 3.47
CA ASP A 289 11.44 2.19 2.62
C ASP A 289 10.27 3.18 2.82
N SER A 290 10.62 4.48 2.92
CA SER A 290 9.62 5.52 3.22
C SER A 290 8.62 5.74 2.09
N ASP A 291 9.05 5.64 0.82
CA ASP A 291 8.20 5.86 -0.34
C ASP A 291 7.29 4.65 -0.58
N TYR A 292 7.78 3.44 -0.30
CA TYR A 292 6.94 2.25 -0.25
C TYR A 292 5.83 2.37 0.80
N LEU A 293 6.18 2.69 2.05
CA LEU A 293 5.24 2.77 3.17
C LEU A 293 4.19 3.89 2.98
N LYS A 294 4.57 5.02 2.37
CA LYS A 294 3.65 6.13 2.07
C LYS A 294 2.50 5.72 1.16
N GLU A 295 2.65 4.72 0.30
CA GLU A 295 1.59 4.28 -0.60
C GLU A 295 0.65 3.25 0.01
N LEU A 296 0.91 2.79 1.23
CA LEU A 296 0.00 1.88 1.93
C LEU A 296 -1.22 2.62 2.46
N LYS A 297 -2.38 1.97 2.35
CA LYS A 297 -3.57 2.43 3.08
C LYS A 297 -3.28 2.26 4.57
N PRO A 298 -3.60 3.28 5.41
CA PRO A 298 -3.44 3.14 6.84
C PRO A 298 -4.29 1.94 7.30
N ALA A 299 -3.68 1.02 8.03
CA ALA A 299 -4.41 0.01 8.77
C ALA A 299 -5.14 0.74 9.90
N ASN A 300 -6.38 1.15 9.65
CA ASN A 300 -7.25 1.69 10.69
C ASN A 300 -7.61 0.53 11.63
N VAL A 301 -6.73 0.26 12.59
CA VAL A 301 -7.03 -0.66 13.69
C VAL A 301 -8.04 0.06 14.57
N LEU A 302 -9.32 -0.31 14.44
CA LEU A 302 -10.38 0.20 15.30
C LEU A 302 -10.19 -0.42 16.70
N LEU A 303 -9.41 0.25 17.54
CA LEU A 303 -9.30 -0.06 18.97
C LEU A 303 -10.63 0.28 19.64
N THR A 304 -11.53 -0.68 19.65
CA THR A 304 -12.81 -0.54 20.36
C THR A 304 -12.54 -0.72 21.85
N SER A 305 -12.50 0.38 22.60
CA SER A 305 -12.56 0.36 24.07
C SER A 305 -13.97 -0.04 24.50
N CYS A 306 -14.25 -1.34 24.49
CA CYS A 306 -15.44 -1.84 25.16
C CYS A 306 -15.19 -1.75 26.67
N LYS A 307 -16.01 -0.97 27.39
CA LYS A 307 -16.14 -1.07 28.85
C LYS A 307 -16.85 -2.38 29.21
N PHE A 308 -16.24 -3.51 28.87
CA PHE A 308 -16.75 -4.83 29.19
C PHE A 308 -16.27 -5.19 30.59
N SER A 309 -17.13 -5.01 31.58
CA SER A 309 -16.88 -5.55 32.92
C SER A 309 -17.27 -7.03 32.90
N LEU A 310 -16.32 -7.89 32.51
CA LEU A 310 -16.45 -9.35 32.56
C LEU A 310 -17.05 -9.81 33.90
N ILE A 311 -16.70 -9.11 34.98
CA ILE A 311 -17.14 -9.40 36.35
C ILE A 311 -18.62 -9.05 36.57
N ASP A 312 -19.12 -7.94 36.00
CA ASP A 312 -20.55 -7.59 36.09
C ASP A 312 -21.41 -8.61 35.34
N ASP A 313 -20.96 -9.06 34.17
CA ASP A 313 -21.69 -10.04 33.38
C ASP A 313 -21.63 -11.45 33.99
N LEU A 314 -20.48 -11.85 34.56
CA LEU A 314 -20.38 -13.10 35.33
C LEU A 314 -21.26 -13.05 36.58
N SER A 315 -21.32 -11.91 37.26
CA SER A 315 -22.17 -11.71 38.45
C SER A 315 -23.66 -11.81 38.12
N LYS A 316 -24.10 -11.37 36.93
CA LYS A 316 -25.49 -11.52 36.47
C LYS A 316 -25.85 -12.97 36.12
N ARG A 317 -24.87 -13.79 35.73
CA ARG A 317 -25.09 -15.16 35.22
C ARG A 317 -25.01 -16.26 36.29
N SER A 318 -24.49 -15.97 37.48
CA SER A 318 -24.34 -16.94 38.57
C SER A 318 -24.96 -16.42 39.87
N ASN A 319 -25.75 -17.26 40.52
CA ASN A 319 -26.32 -17.00 41.85
C ASN A 319 -25.53 -17.67 42.99
N ASN A 320 -24.33 -18.19 42.69
CA ASN A 320 -23.50 -18.91 43.66
C ASN A 320 -22.10 -18.29 43.71
N TYR A 321 -21.73 -17.76 44.88
CA TYR A 321 -20.46 -17.08 45.12
C TYR A 321 -19.26 -18.02 44.92
N THR A 322 -19.30 -19.22 45.49
CA THR A 322 -18.23 -20.22 45.36
C THR A 322 -18.03 -20.64 43.90
N LYS A 323 -19.13 -20.80 43.14
CA LYS A 323 -19.06 -21.11 41.71
C LYS A 323 -18.37 -19.98 40.93
N LEU A 324 -18.68 -18.74 41.28
CA LEU A 324 -18.11 -17.55 40.63
C LEU A 324 -16.61 -17.40 40.95
N LEU A 325 -16.19 -17.68 42.19
CA LEU A 325 -14.78 -17.77 42.56
C LEU A 325 -14.04 -18.82 41.72
N HIS A 326 -14.57 -20.04 41.61
CA HIS A 326 -13.93 -21.10 40.82
C HIS A 326 -13.81 -20.73 39.34
N ILE A 327 -14.85 -20.13 38.74
CA ILE A 327 -14.79 -19.67 37.33
C ILE A 327 -13.64 -18.69 37.14
N LEU A 328 -13.52 -17.68 38.02
CA LEU A 328 -12.45 -16.70 37.93
C LEU A 328 -11.07 -17.31 38.21
N SER A 329 -10.94 -18.22 39.17
CA SER A 329 -9.69 -18.94 39.43
C SER A 329 -9.23 -19.74 38.21
N TYR A 330 -10.15 -20.40 37.49
CA TYR A 330 -9.81 -21.10 36.24
C TYR A 330 -9.42 -20.14 35.11
N ILE A 331 -10.07 -18.97 35.01
CA ILE A 331 -9.68 -17.93 34.04
C ILE A 331 -8.27 -17.43 34.35
N PHE A 332 -7.94 -17.14 35.61
CA PHE A 332 -6.60 -16.71 36.01
C PHE A 332 -5.55 -17.80 35.81
N ARG A 333 -5.89 -19.06 36.09
CA ARG A 333 -5.03 -20.20 35.80
C ARG A 333 -4.73 -20.32 34.30
N PHE A 334 -5.75 -20.17 33.45
CA PHE A 334 -5.57 -20.16 31.99
C PHE A 334 -4.64 -19.03 31.54
N LEU A 335 -4.85 -17.81 32.04
CA LEU A 335 -3.99 -16.66 31.73
C LEU A 335 -2.55 -16.88 32.20
N HIS A 336 -2.37 -17.45 33.39
CA HIS A 336 -1.06 -17.78 33.94
C HIS A 336 -0.33 -18.82 33.08
N ASN A 337 -0.99 -19.92 32.73
CA ASN A 337 -0.42 -21.00 31.93
C ASN A 337 -0.13 -20.57 30.47
N SER A 338 -0.92 -19.63 29.93
CA SER A 338 -0.69 -19.06 28.60
C SER A 338 0.55 -18.15 28.57
N ARG A 339 0.85 -17.48 29.69
CA ARG A 339 2.02 -16.58 29.82
C ARG A 339 3.27 -17.29 30.31
N ASN A 340 3.13 -18.41 31.01
CA ASN A 340 4.23 -19.17 31.61
C ASN A 340 4.17 -20.64 31.16
N PRO A 341 4.59 -20.95 29.92
CA PRO A 341 4.45 -22.30 29.37
C PRO A 341 5.32 -23.36 30.07
N ILE A 342 6.36 -22.93 30.80
CA ILE A 342 7.34 -23.81 31.48
C ILE A 342 6.82 -24.28 32.85
N VAL A 343 6.14 -23.42 33.61
CA VAL A 343 5.63 -23.75 34.95
C VAL A 343 4.11 -23.63 34.95
N LYS A 344 3.44 -24.70 34.52
CA LYS A 344 1.97 -24.74 34.42
C LYS A 344 1.35 -25.18 35.75
N ARG A 345 0.28 -24.50 36.14
CA ARG A 345 -0.60 -24.90 37.24
C ARG A 345 -1.62 -25.93 36.71
N SER A 346 -1.79 -27.04 37.42
CA SER A 346 -2.71 -28.12 37.07
C SER A 346 -3.30 -28.78 38.33
N GLY A 347 -4.32 -29.64 38.18
CA GLY A 347 -4.98 -30.32 39.31
C GLY A 347 -6.11 -29.50 39.96
N GLN A 348 -6.42 -29.79 41.23
CA GLN A 348 -7.44 -29.06 42.00
C GLN A 348 -7.02 -27.59 42.22
N LEU A 349 -7.98 -26.70 42.47
CA LEU A 349 -7.69 -25.28 42.73
C LEU A 349 -6.99 -25.12 44.08
N ASP A 350 -5.84 -24.44 44.09
CA ASP A 350 -5.16 -24.07 45.32
C ASP A 350 -5.87 -22.89 46.01
N TYR A 351 -5.78 -22.81 47.34
CA TYR A 351 -6.29 -21.70 48.13
C TYR A 351 -5.80 -20.36 47.59
N ARG A 352 -4.54 -20.27 47.14
CA ARG A 352 -3.96 -19.04 46.58
C ARG A 352 -4.71 -18.56 45.34
N GLU A 353 -5.13 -19.48 44.47
CA GLU A 353 -5.87 -19.15 43.24
C GLU A 353 -7.31 -18.72 43.53
N VAL A 354 -7.93 -19.30 44.56
CA VAL A 354 -9.26 -18.90 45.02
C VAL A 354 -9.21 -17.53 45.70
N ASN A 355 -8.20 -17.30 46.56
CA ASN A 355 -7.99 -16.02 47.22
C ASN A 355 -7.65 -14.90 46.23
N GLU A 356 -6.86 -15.17 45.18
CA GLU A 356 -6.60 -14.19 44.10
C GLU A 356 -7.88 -13.79 43.36
N ALA A 357 -8.75 -14.76 43.06
CA ALA A 357 -10.05 -14.51 42.47
C ALA A 357 -10.97 -13.69 43.38
N GLU A 358 -10.99 -14.00 44.68
CA GLU A 358 -11.78 -13.28 45.68
C GLU A 358 -11.32 -11.82 45.83
N LEU A 359 -10.02 -11.59 45.97
CA LEU A 359 -9.46 -10.24 46.06
C LEU A 359 -9.77 -9.43 44.79
N CYS A 360 -9.67 -10.04 43.61
CA CYS A 360 -10.02 -9.38 42.36
C CYS A 360 -11.49 -8.96 42.30
N LEU A 361 -12.40 -9.83 42.74
CA LEU A 361 -13.82 -9.52 42.80
C LEU A 361 -14.14 -8.37 43.73
N ILE A 362 -13.63 -8.45 44.96
CA ILE A 362 -13.83 -7.40 45.97
C ILE A 362 -13.30 -6.07 45.44
N LYS A 363 -12.12 -6.07 44.82
CA LYS A 363 -11.49 -4.87 44.28
C LYS A 363 -12.30 -4.26 43.13
N ASN A 364 -12.83 -5.07 42.22
CA ASN A 364 -13.69 -4.58 41.14
C ASN A 364 -15.02 -4.02 41.66
N LEU A 365 -15.63 -4.72 42.61
CA LEU A 365 -16.86 -4.26 43.25
C LEU A 365 -16.62 -2.94 44.01
N GLN A 366 -15.51 -2.82 44.72
CA GLN A 366 -15.14 -1.58 45.41
C GLN A 366 -14.79 -0.45 44.44
N ALA A 367 -14.15 -0.75 43.31
CA ALA A 367 -13.94 0.22 42.24
C ALA A 367 -15.30 0.73 41.72
N SER A 368 -16.24 -0.16 41.41
CA SER A 368 -17.55 0.24 40.89
C SER A 368 -18.32 1.19 41.84
N ALA A 369 -18.25 0.97 43.14
CA ALA A 369 -19.05 1.69 44.13
C ALA A 369 -18.31 2.83 44.85
N PHE A 370 -16.98 2.72 45.00
CA PHE A 370 -16.17 3.57 45.86
C PHE A 370 -14.92 4.14 45.19
N GLN A 371 -14.73 4.03 43.87
CA GLN A 371 -13.51 4.49 43.17
C GLN A 371 -13.01 5.87 43.65
N LYS A 372 -13.89 6.89 43.59
CA LYS A 372 -13.55 8.28 43.98
C LYS A 372 -13.12 8.40 45.45
N LYS A 373 -13.65 7.54 46.32
CA LYS A 373 -13.34 7.53 47.76
C LYS A 373 -12.05 6.76 48.06
N ILE A 374 -11.77 5.70 47.30
CA ILE A 374 -10.50 4.95 47.38
C ILE A 374 -9.34 5.83 46.94
N GLU A 375 -9.48 6.51 45.80
CA GLU A 375 -8.47 7.46 45.30
C GLU A 375 -8.23 8.63 46.26
N PHE A 376 -9.29 9.12 46.91
CA PHE A 376 -9.19 10.16 47.93
C PHE A 376 -8.44 9.67 49.18
N LEU A 377 -8.72 8.46 49.66
CA LEU A 377 -8.06 7.88 50.84
C LEU A 377 -6.62 7.47 50.58
N ALA A 378 -6.29 7.05 49.36
CA ALA A 378 -4.92 6.76 48.94
C ALA A 378 -4.04 8.02 48.85
N LYS A 379 -4.64 9.18 48.51
CA LYS A 379 -3.92 10.46 48.37
C LYS A 379 -3.85 11.27 49.67
N ASN A 380 -4.85 11.17 50.54
CA ASN A 380 -4.96 11.98 51.76
C ASN A 380 -4.91 11.11 53.02
N SER A 381 -3.71 10.71 53.43
CA SER A 381 -3.50 9.86 54.61
C SER A 381 -3.88 10.52 55.95
N CYS A 382 -4.07 11.86 56.01
CA CYS A 382 -4.35 12.58 57.27
C CYS A 382 -5.45 13.65 57.16
N ASN A 383 -6.36 13.64 58.13
CA ASN A 383 -7.14 14.76 58.66
C ASN A 383 -7.84 15.76 57.71
N SER A 384 -8.86 15.32 56.97
CA SER A 384 -9.91 16.23 56.48
C SER A 384 -11.30 15.71 56.82
N LYS A 385 -12.27 16.62 57.04
CA LYS A 385 -13.62 16.34 57.57
C LYS A 385 -14.35 15.27 56.75
N ARG A 386 -14.29 14.03 57.26
CA ARG A 386 -14.89 12.83 56.66
C ARG A 386 -16.40 12.80 56.91
N LYS A 387 -17.23 13.21 55.95
CA LYS A 387 -18.71 13.14 56.06
C LYS A 387 -19.27 11.95 55.27
N GLY A 388 -20.10 11.12 55.92
CA GLY A 388 -20.87 10.03 55.28
C GLY A 388 -20.77 8.68 56.01
N LYS A 389 -21.78 7.80 55.78
CA LYS A 389 -21.91 6.46 56.41
C LYS A 389 -20.70 5.51 56.23
N LEU A 390 -19.88 5.72 55.19
CA LEU A 390 -18.69 4.90 54.96
C LEU A 390 -17.56 5.26 55.93
N PHE A 391 -17.42 6.53 56.28
CA PHE A 391 -16.31 7.01 57.10
C PHE A 391 -16.50 6.73 58.59
N SER A 392 -17.73 6.43 59.04
CA SER A 392 -17.97 5.93 60.39
C SER A 392 -17.38 4.53 60.63
N LEU A 393 -16.99 3.81 59.57
CA LEU A 393 -16.30 2.52 59.64
C LEU A 393 -14.76 2.66 59.72
N ASN A 394 -14.26 3.89 59.88
CA ASN A 394 -12.82 4.22 59.84
C ASN A 394 -12.06 3.49 58.71
N PRO A 395 -12.47 3.67 57.43
CA PRO A 395 -11.98 2.87 56.33
C PRO A 395 -10.53 3.20 55.97
N PHE A 396 -9.74 2.17 55.65
CA PHE A 396 -8.37 2.33 55.15
C PHE A 396 -8.09 1.34 54.01
N PRO A 397 -7.28 1.70 53.00
CA PRO A 397 -6.83 0.77 51.98
C PRO A 397 -5.72 -0.14 52.54
N ASP A 398 -5.82 -1.45 52.33
CA ASP A 398 -4.77 -2.42 52.67
C ASP A 398 -3.66 -2.49 51.60
N GLY A 399 -2.65 -3.34 51.82
CA GLY A 399 -1.56 -3.54 50.86
C GLY A 399 -2.00 -4.03 49.47
N ASN A 400 -3.21 -4.60 49.36
CA ASN A 400 -3.81 -5.04 48.10
C ASN A 400 -4.73 -3.97 47.47
N GLN A 401 -4.78 -2.76 48.06
CA GLN A 401 -5.68 -1.65 47.68
C GLN A 401 -7.16 -1.98 47.87
N ILE A 402 -7.48 -2.86 48.83
CA ILE A 402 -8.85 -3.16 49.23
C ILE A 402 -9.21 -2.29 50.43
N LEU A 403 -10.37 -1.65 50.36
CA LEU A 403 -10.90 -0.82 51.44
C LEU A 403 -11.42 -1.71 52.57
N ARG A 404 -10.82 -1.61 53.76
CA ARG A 404 -11.16 -2.40 54.94
C ARG A 404 -11.61 -1.52 56.11
N VAL A 405 -12.34 -2.14 57.04
CA VAL A 405 -12.79 -1.51 58.28
C VAL A 405 -11.62 -1.39 59.25
N GLY A 406 -11.35 -0.18 59.73
CA GLY A 406 -10.44 0.09 60.85
C GLY A 406 -11.18 0.08 62.19
N GLY A 407 -10.50 -0.22 63.29
CA GLY A 407 -11.15 -0.19 64.61
C GLY A 407 -10.39 -0.84 65.75
N ARG A 408 -11.12 -1.10 66.84
CA ARG A 408 -10.60 -1.51 68.16
C ARG A 408 -10.04 -2.94 68.22
N LEU A 409 -10.18 -3.74 67.16
CA LEU A 409 -9.74 -5.14 67.12
C LEU A 409 -8.27 -5.33 66.71
N GLN A 410 -7.52 -4.25 66.48
CA GLN A 410 -6.12 -4.29 66.05
C GLN A 410 -5.23 -5.14 66.98
N ASN A 411 -5.47 -5.07 68.29
CA ASN A 411 -4.68 -5.76 69.32
C ASN A 411 -5.24 -7.14 69.71
N SER A 412 -6.21 -7.70 68.97
CA SER A 412 -6.74 -9.06 69.23
C SER A 412 -5.85 -10.14 68.61
N ASP A 413 -6.04 -11.42 68.98
CA ASP A 413 -5.34 -12.55 68.36
C ASP A 413 -6.02 -13.07 67.07
N LEU A 414 -6.97 -12.31 66.51
CA LEU A 414 -7.70 -12.68 65.31
C LEU A 414 -6.84 -12.58 64.03
N THR A 415 -7.27 -13.29 62.98
CA THR A 415 -6.62 -13.17 61.66
C THR A 415 -6.79 -11.78 61.07
N TYR A 416 -5.92 -11.39 60.13
CA TYR A 416 -5.95 -10.06 59.52
C TYR A 416 -7.31 -9.71 58.89
N SER A 417 -7.93 -10.65 58.17
CA SER A 417 -9.25 -10.47 57.55
C SER A 417 -10.38 -10.33 58.58
N GLN A 418 -10.25 -10.98 59.74
CA GLN A 418 -11.21 -10.85 60.85
C GLN A 418 -11.05 -9.52 61.60
N LYS A 419 -9.80 -9.04 61.79
CA LYS A 419 -9.50 -7.72 62.36
C LYS A 419 -9.96 -6.59 61.47
N HIS A 420 -9.80 -6.78 60.15
CA HIS A 420 -10.03 -5.78 59.13
C HIS A 420 -10.92 -6.34 58.01
N PRO A 421 -12.24 -6.51 58.24
CA PRO A 421 -13.14 -6.98 57.20
C PRO A 421 -13.17 -6.04 55.99
N ALA A 422 -13.28 -6.62 54.78
CA ALA A 422 -13.45 -5.84 53.56
C ALA A 422 -14.80 -5.13 53.54
N ILE A 423 -14.82 -3.87 53.08
CA ILE A 423 -16.05 -3.09 53.01
C ILE A 423 -16.76 -3.37 51.69
N LEU A 424 -18.00 -3.87 51.77
CA LEU A 424 -18.84 -4.16 50.60
C LEU A 424 -20.02 -3.17 50.52
N PRO A 425 -20.42 -2.71 49.32
CA PRO A 425 -21.58 -1.87 49.08
C PRO A 425 -22.85 -2.68 49.28
N ALA A 426 -23.79 -2.17 50.07
CA ALA A 426 -25.04 -2.87 50.41
C ALA A 426 -25.90 -3.19 49.16
N ASP A 427 -25.95 -2.26 48.20
CA ASP A 427 -26.80 -2.36 47.00
C ASP A 427 -26.08 -2.94 45.78
N HIS A 428 -25.24 -3.96 45.99
CA HIS A 428 -24.55 -4.66 44.89
C HIS A 428 -24.95 -6.14 44.84
N LEU A 429 -25.10 -6.67 43.62
CA LEU A 429 -25.55 -8.05 43.39
C LEU A 429 -24.64 -9.07 44.10
N LEU A 430 -23.31 -8.91 43.96
CA LEU A 430 -22.33 -9.78 44.61
C LEU A 430 -22.41 -9.74 46.15
N THR A 431 -22.67 -8.56 46.75
CA THR A 431 -22.89 -8.44 48.20
C THR A 431 -24.11 -9.24 48.63
N LYS A 432 -25.20 -9.19 47.85
CA LYS A 432 -26.40 -9.99 48.10
C LYS A 432 -26.13 -11.50 47.97
N LEU A 433 -25.26 -11.91 47.05
CA LEU A 433 -24.84 -13.31 46.91
C LEU A 433 -24.04 -13.80 48.13
N ILE A 434 -23.15 -12.96 48.67
CA ILE A 434 -22.42 -13.25 49.91
C ILE A 434 -23.41 -13.32 51.09
N ILE A 435 -24.36 -12.38 51.17
CA ILE A 435 -25.41 -12.40 52.21
C ILE A 435 -26.34 -13.61 52.07
N ASN A 436 -26.53 -14.19 50.88
CA ASN A 436 -27.36 -15.39 50.68
C ASN A 436 -26.84 -16.61 51.47
N ILE A 437 -25.60 -16.57 51.99
CA ILE A 437 -25.08 -17.51 53.00
C ILE A 437 -25.95 -17.48 54.28
N HIS A 438 -26.53 -16.34 54.64
CA HIS A 438 -27.53 -16.20 55.71
C HIS A 438 -28.75 -17.11 55.51
N ASN A 439 -29.26 -17.16 54.27
CA ASN A 439 -30.40 -18.01 53.93
C ASN A 439 -30.00 -19.49 53.95
N ARG A 440 -28.79 -19.82 53.51
CA ARG A 440 -28.25 -21.20 53.57
C ARG A 440 -28.04 -21.70 55.00
N ASN A 441 -27.78 -20.81 55.94
CA ASN A 441 -27.59 -21.14 57.35
C ASN A 441 -28.86 -20.93 58.20
N PHE A 442 -30.05 -20.94 57.60
CA PHE A 442 -31.34 -20.84 58.30
C PHE A 442 -31.53 -19.56 59.13
N HIS A 443 -31.21 -18.40 58.54
CA HIS A 443 -31.46 -17.09 59.14
C HIS A 443 -30.76 -16.84 60.49
N LEU A 444 -29.50 -17.28 60.59
CA LEU A 444 -28.65 -16.99 61.76
C LEU A 444 -28.73 -15.54 62.20
N GLY A 445 -28.78 -15.32 63.52
CA GLY A 445 -28.79 -13.99 64.12
C GLY A 445 -27.60 -13.13 63.63
N PRO A 446 -27.72 -11.79 63.61
CA PRO A 446 -26.76 -10.90 62.96
C PRO A 446 -25.30 -11.08 63.40
N GLN A 447 -25.07 -11.39 64.69
CA GLN A 447 -23.73 -11.63 65.23
C GLN A 447 -23.11 -12.93 64.70
N VAL A 448 -23.91 -14.00 64.60
CA VAL A 448 -23.47 -15.30 64.10
C VAL A 448 -23.25 -15.24 62.59
N LEU A 449 -24.11 -14.54 61.86
CA LEU A 449 -23.90 -14.27 60.43
C LEU A 449 -22.60 -13.48 60.18
N LEU A 450 -22.36 -12.43 60.97
CA LEU A 450 -21.11 -11.67 60.92
C LEU A 450 -19.90 -12.55 61.21
N TYR A 451 -20.01 -13.50 62.15
CA TYR A 451 -18.95 -14.47 62.41
C TYR A 451 -18.71 -15.40 61.22
N CYS A 452 -19.77 -16.00 60.65
CA CYS A 452 -19.67 -16.92 59.51
C CYS A 452 -19.15 -16.26 58.22
N THR A 453 -19.39 -14.96 58.03
CA THR A 453 -18.92 -14.19 56.86
C THR A 453 -17.51 -13.61 57.04
N ARG A 454 -16.94 -13.71 58.24
CA ARG A 454 -15.58 -13.21 58.58
C ARG A 454 -14.53 -14.31 58.67
N GLN A 455 -14.93 -15.59 58.61
CA GLN A 455 -14.03 -16.72 58.39
C GLN A 455 -13.65 -16.78 56.91
#